data_AF-A0A932B710-F1
#
_entry.id   AF-A0A932B710-F1
#
_cell.length_a   1.000
_cell.length_b   1.000
_cell.length_c   1.000
_cell.angle_alpha   90.00
_cell.angle_beta   90.00
_cell.angle_gamma   90.00
#
_symmetry.space_group_name_H-M   'P 1'
#
loop_
_entity.id
_entity.type
_entity.pdbx_description
1 polymer ?
#
loop_
_entity_poly.entity_id
_entity_poly.type
_entity_poly.pdbx_seq_one_letter_code
_entity_poly.pdbx_strand_id
1 'polypeptide(L)'
;MGADKLLSVFVAAICVVLLIRLALGDARRARLDRAAIMAWGRVRYQALAIWQWRRKRRSAAQAKLAAQEVINRVRHRVEKDGNVLTPEAFKEKERRKPH
;
A
#
# COMPACT_ATOMS: atom_id res chain seq x y z
N MET A 1 31.65 2.51 -5.06
CA MET A 1 32.18 1.19 -5.52
C MET A 1 31.33 0.75 -6.69
N GLY A 2 31.96 0.61 -7.87
CA GLY A 2 31.33 0.67 -9.19
C GLY A 2 30.33 -0.44 -9.49
N ALA A 3 29.31 -0.09 -10.29
CA ALA A 3 28.29 -1.01 -10.79
C ALA A 3 28.89 -2.27 -11.45
N ASP A 4 30.11 -2.18 -11.97
CA ASP A 4 30.85 -3.29 -12.60
C ASP A 4 31.12 -4.44 -11.62
N LYS A 5 31.42 -4.13 -10.35
CA LYS A 5 31.62 -5.16 -9.32
C LYS A 5 30.30 -5.85 -8.96
N LEU A 6 29.20 -5.09 -8.93
CA LEU A 6 27.86 -5.63 -8.69
C LEU A 6 27.42 -6.53 -9.85
N LEU A 7 27.66 -6.10 -11.10
CA LEU A 7 27.36 -6.89 -12.29
C LEU A 7 28.19 -8.16 -12.35
N SER A 8 29.50 -8.08 -12.07
CA SER A 8 30.39 -9.25 -12.04
C SER A 8 29.95 -10.28 -11.00
N VAL A 9 29.65 -9.84 -9.76
CA VAL A 9 29.12 -10.72 -8.71
C VAL A 9 27.78 -11.32 -9.11
N PHE A 10 26.90 -10.54 -9.74
CA PHE A 10 25.60 -11.00 -10.18
C PHE A 10 25.71 -12.08 -11.28
N VAL A 11 26.57 -11.85 -12.27
CA VAL A 11 26.84 -12.81 -13.35
C VAL A 11 27.47 -14.09 -12.78
N ALA A 12 28.46 -13.97 -11.89
CA ALA A 12 29.06 -15.12 -11.22
C ALA A 12 28.02 -15.93 -10.44
N ALA A 13 27.11 -15.28 -9.72
CA ALA A 13 26.01 -15.94 -9.01
C ALA A 13 25.07 -16.69 -9.96
N ILE A 14 24.71 -16.10 -11.12
CA ILE A 14 23.89 -16.77 -12.14
C ILE A 14 24.60 -18.02 -12.68
N CYS A 15 25.89 -17.91 -13.01
CA CYS A 15 26.68 -19.04 -13.50
C CYS A 15 26.71 -20.19 -12.48
N VAL A 16 26.88 -19.90 -11.20
CA VAL A 16 26.83 -20.91 -10.13
C VAL A 16 25.44 -21.58 -10.06
N VAL A 17 24.36 -20.80 -10.15
CA VAL A 17 23.00 -21.35 -10.16
C VAL A 17 22.78 -22.28 -11.37
N LEU A 18 23.29 -21.91 -12.56
CA LEU A 18 23.21 -22.73 -13.76
C LEU A 18 24.03 -24.02 -13.63
N LEU A 19 25.23 -23.96 -13.05
CA LEU A 19 26.06 -25.13 -12.77
C LEU A 19 25.40 -26.09 -11.78
N ILE A 20 24.80 -25.55 -10.71
CA ILE A 20 24.01 -26.34 -9.76
C ILE A 20 22.83 -26.99 -10.49
N ARG A 21 22.11 -26.24 -11.34
CA ARG A 21 21.02 -26.79 -12.15
C ARG A 21 21.46 -27.90 -13.10
N LEU A 22 22.68 -27.84 -13.62
CA LEU A 22 23.24 -28.85 -14.52
C LEU A 22 23.71 -30.09 -13.74
N ALA A 23 24.31 -29.91 -12.56
CA ALA A 23 24.78 -31.00 -11.72
C ALA A 23 23.64 -31.78 -11.04
N LEU A 24 22.49 -31.14 -10.82
CA LEU A 24 21.28 -31.82 -10.35
C LEU A 24 20.51 -32.42 -11.53
N GLY A 25 20.75 -33.70 -11.81
CA GLY A 25 20.00 -34.48 -12.80
C GLY A 25 18.48 -34.46 -12.61
N ASP A 26 17.75 -34.88 -13.65
CA ASP A 26 16.31 -34.61 -13.85
C ASP A 26 15.41 -34.95 -12.65
N ALA A 27 15.67 -36.05 -11.94
CA ALA A 27 14.90 -36.46 -10.78
C ALA A 27 15.01 -35.48 -9.59
N ARG A 28 16.18 -34.87 -9.38
CA ARG A 28 16.38 -33.86 -8.33
C ARG A 28 15.95 -32.48 -8.81
N ARG A 29 16.07 -32.20 -10.11
CA ARG A 29 15.61 -30.97 -10.75
C ARG A 29 14.11 -30.79 -10.60
N ALA A 30 13.31 -31.84 -10.79
CA ALA A 30 11.86 -31.79 -10.58
C ALA A 30 11.45 -31.47 -9.13
N ARG A 31 12.21 -31.98 -8.14
CA ARG A 31 11.98 -31.68 -6.72
C ARG A 31 12.35 -30.24 -6.38
N LEU A 32 13.51 -29.77 -6.88
CA LEU A 32 13.95 -28.40 -6.69
C LEU A 32 13.05 -27.39 -7.40
N ASP A 33 12.58 -27.66 -8.62
CA ASP A 33 11.66 -26.76 -9.31
C ASP A 33 10.33 -26.65 -8.57
N ARG A 34 9.78 -27.75 -8.06
CA ARG A 34 8.59 -27.69 -7.20
C ARG A 34 8.84 -26.86 -5.94
N ALA A 35 9.97 -27.05 -5.27
CA ALA A 35 10.34 -26.25 -4.10
C ALA A 35 10.56 -24.77 -4.45
N ALA A 36 11.18 -24.48 -5.59
CA ALA A 36 11.43 -23.13 -6.08
C ALA A 36 10.13 -22.41 -6.44
N ILE A 37 9.18 -23.09 -7.09
CA ILE A 37 7.85 -22.53 -7.39
C ILE A 37 7.10 -22.19 -6.09
N MET A 38 7.12 -23.10 -5.10
CA MET A 38 6.50 -22.85 -3.80
C MET A 38 7.18 -21.69 -3.04
N ALA A 39 8.50 -21.64 -3.05
CA ALA A 39 9.27 -20.57 -2.44
C ALA A 39 9.02 -19.23 -3.15
N TRP A 40 8.98 -19.22 -4.48
CA TRP A 40 8.68 -18.05 -5.29
C TRP A 40 7.29 -17.49 -5.00
N GLY A 41 6.28 -18.36 -4.84
CA GLY A 41 4.94 -17.95 -4.42
C GLY A 41 4.95 -17.20 -3.08
N ARG A 42 5.66 -17.73 -2.07
CA ARG A 42 5.82 -17.06 -0.76
C ARG A 42 6.58 -15.74 -0.87
N VAL A 43 7.69 -15.71 -1.59
CA VAL A 43 8.50 -14.50 -1.78
C VAL A 43 7.68 -13.41 -2.49
N ARG A 44 6.92 -13.78 -3.53
CA ARG A 44 6.03 -12.86 -4.25
C ARG A 44 4.94 -12.31 -3.33
N TYR A 45 4.31 -13.16 -2.52
CA TYR A 45 3.29 -12.71 -1.58
C TYR A 45 3.86 -11.73 -0.56
N GLN A 46 5.04 -12.03 0.02
CA GLN A 46 5.70 -11.14 0.98
C GLN A 46 6.15 -9.83 0.34
N ALA A 47 6.70 -9.87 -0.87
CA ALA A 47 7.08 -8.67 -1.62
C ALA A 47 5.85 -7.77 -1.90
N LEU A 48 4.74 -8.37 -2.32
CA LEU A 48 3.48 -7.65 -2.53
C LEU A 48 2.92 -7.11 -1.21
N ALA A 49 2.97 -7.87 -0.12
CA ALA A 49 2.52 -7.43 1.19
C ALA A 49 3.32 -6.22 1.70
N ILE A 50 4.66 -6.25 1.57
CA ILE A 50 5.54 -5.12 1.93
C ILE A 50 5.26 -3.90 1.04
N TRP A 51 5.10 -4.12 -0.26
CA TRP A 51 4.79 -3.04 -1.21
C TRP A 51 3.42 -2.41 -0.93
N GLN A 52 2.40 -3.23 -0.72
CA GLN A 52 1.06 -2.78 -0.35
C GLN A 52 1.04 -2.12 1.02
N TRP A 53 1.85 -2.56 1.98
CA TRP A 53 1.95 -1.93 3.29
C TRP A 53 2.54 -0.52 3.18
N ARG A 54 3.61 -0.34 2.39
CA ARG A 54 4.13 1.01 2.06
C ARG A 54 3.06 1.86 1.35
N ARG A 55 2.31 1.29 0.41
CA ARG A 55 1.24 1.98 -0.30
C ARG A 55 0.08 2.37 0.64
N LYS A 56 -0.35 1.46 1.51
CA LYS A 56 -1.40 1.68 2.53
C LYS A 56 -0.99 2.74 3.53
N ARG A 57 0.28 2.82 3.94
CA ARG A 57 0.77 3.91 4.80
C ARG A 57 0.67 5.28 4.12
N ARG A 58 1.01 5.36 2.82
CA ARG A 58 0.86 6.60 2.04
C ARG A 58 -0.61 6.97 1.83
N SER A 59 -1.46 6.00 1.50
CA SER A 59 -2.89 6.24 1.31
C SER A 59 -3.61 6.56 2.61
N ALA A 60 -3.19 5.99 3.75
CA ALA A 60 -3.76 6.32 5.06
C ALA A 60 -3.42 7.76 5.49
N ALA A 61 -2.22 8.25 5.17
CA ALA A 61 -1.87 9.66 5.40
C ALA A 61 -2.74 10.58 4.53
N GLN A 62 -2.91 10.26 3.24
CA GLN A 62 -3.78 11.03 2.33
C GLN A 62 -5.26 10.95 2.73
N ALA A 63 -5.75 9.78 3.14
CA ALA A 63 -7.13 9.59 3.58
C ALA A 63 -7.43 10.34 4.87
N LYS A 64 -6.47 10.40 5.82
CA LYS A 64 -6.60 11.22 7.03
C LYS A 64 -6.72 12.70 6.70
N LEU A 65 -5.90 13.22 5.77
CA LEU A 65 -5.99 14.61 5.33
C LEU A 65 -7.34 14.91 4.68
N ALA A 66 -7.80 14.04 3.77
CA ALA A 66 -9.10 14.19 3.11
C ALA A 66 -10.28 14.15 4.12
N ALA A 67 -10.23 13.25 5.10
CA ALA A 67 -11.24 13.18 6.16
C ALA A 67 -11.22 14.43 7.05
N GLN A 68 -10.04 14.92 7.42
CA GLN A 68 -9.88 16.12 8.24
C GLN A 68 -10.41 17.37 7.52
N GLU A 69 -10.22 17.45 6.20
CA GLU A 69 -10.73 18.55 5.38
C GLU A 69 -12.26 18.57 5.34
N VAL A 70 -12.90 17.40 5.19
CA VAL A 70 -14.36 17.28 5.24
C VAL A 70 -14.90 17.69 6.61
N ILE A 71 -14.28 17.22 7.69
CA ILE A 71 -14.67 17.58 9.07
C ILE A 71 -14.54 19.09 9.28
N ASN A 72 -13.43 19.70 8.88
CA ASN A 72 -13.23 21.15 9.01
C ASN A 72 -14.26 21.93 8.17
N ARG A 73 -14.56 21.49 6.95
CA ARG A 73 -15.57 22.13 6.10
C ARG A 73 -16.96 22.11 6.74
N VAL A 74 -17.35 20.99 7.35
CA VAL A 74 -18.61 20.89 8.08
C VAL A 74 -18.57 21.74 9.36
N ARG A 75 -17.45 21.73 10.07
CA ARG A 75 -17.26 22.51 11.31
C ARG A 75 -17.38 24.01 11.07
N HIS A 76 -16.89 24.52 9.93
CA HIS A 76 -17.02 25.94 9.56
C HIS A 76 -18.43 26.35 9.12
N ARG A 77 -19.27 25.40 8.69
CA ARG A 77 -20.69 25.66 8.30
C ARG A 77 -21.69 25.49 9.44
N VAL A 78 -21.23 25.06 10.62
CA VAL A 78 -22.09 24.86 11.78
C VAL A 78 -21.70 25.87 12.84
N GLU A 79 -22.42 26.99 12.85
CA GLU A 79 -22.33 28.00 13.89
C GLU A 79 -22.86 27.38 15.20
N LYS A 80 -21.93 27.03 16.08
CA LYS A 80 -22.20 26.30 17.31
C LYS A 80 -22.50 27.29 18.42
N ASP A 81 -23.76 27.71 18.53
CA ASP A 81 -24.26 28.37 19.73
C ASP A 81 -24.57 27.31 20.81
N GLY A 82 -24.38 27.64 22.09
CA GLY A 82 -24.24 26.67 23.19
C GLY A 82 -25.15 25.42 23.15
N ASN A 83 -24.56 24.23 23.33
CA ASN A 83 -25.17 22.87 23.36
C ASN A 83 -26.21 22.47 22.28
N VAL A 84 -26.60 23.36 21.38
CA VAL A 84 -27.63 23.11 20.37
C VAL A 84 -27.01 23.34 19.00
N LEU A 85 -26.83 22.25 18.26
CA LEU A 85 -26.44 22.32 16.85
C LEU A 85 -27.65 22.79 16.06
N THR A 86 -27.73 24.07 15.71
CA THR A 86 -28.69 24.59 14.72
C THR A 86 -28.04 24.66 13.34
N PRO A 87 -28.34 23.74 12.41
CA PRO A 87 -27.89 23.84 11.03
C PRO A 87 -28.52 25.07 10.34
N GLU A 88 -27.78 25.73 9.43
CA GLU A 88 -28.25 26.91 8.68
C GLU A 88 -29.59 26.70 7.96
N ALA A 89 -29.91 25.47 7.57
CA ALA A 89 -31.17 25.09 6.93
C ALA A 89 -32.42 25.39 7.80
N PHE A 90 -32.27 25.51 9.12
CA PHE A 90 -33.37 25.86 10.02
C PHE A 90 -33.57 27.37 10.14
N LYS A 91 -32.50 28.18 10.04
CA LYS A 91 -32.61 29.65 10.04
C LYS A 91 -33.39 30.16 8.81
N GLU A 92 -33.24 29.51 7.65
CA GLU A 92 -33.96 29.90 6.43
C GLU A 92 -35.47 29.57 6.48
N LYS A 93 -35.86 28.49 7.17
CA LYS A 93 -37.29 28.16 7.37
C LYS A 93 -37.99 29.16 8.30
N GLU A 94 -37.28 29.73 9.26
CA GLU A 94 -37.85 30.69 10.21
C GLU A 94 -38.08 32.07 9.57
N ARG A 95 -37.18 32.50 8.68
CA ARG A 95 -37.29 33.78 7.95
C ARG A 95 -38.47 33.84 6.96
N ARG A 96 -39.02 32.70 6.55
CA ARG A 96 -40.12 32.60 5.57
C ARG A 96 -41.51 32.44 6.19
N LYS A 97 -41.68 32.67 7.50
CA LYS A 97 -43.02 32.79 8.09
C LYS A 97 -43.56 34.20 7.80
N PRO A 98 -44.63 34.35 7.00
CA PRO A 98 -45.32 35.63 6.92
C PRO A 98 -45.97 35.87 8.28
N HIS A 99 -45.72 37.05 8.85
CA HIS A 99 -46.48 37.61 9.96
C HIS A 99 -47.72 38.31 9.40
#